data_AF-A0A8S2W7Y1-F1
#
_entry.id   AF-A0A8S2W7Y1-F1
#
_cell.length_a   1.000
_cell.length_b   1.000
_cell.length_c   1.000
_cell.angle_alpha   90.00
_cell.angle_beta   90.00
_cell.angle_gamma   90.00
#
_symmetry.space_group_name_H-M   'P 1'
#
loop_
_entity.id
_entity.type
_entity.pdbx_description
1 polymer ?
#
loop_
_entity_poly.entity_id
_entity_poly.type
_entity_poly.pdbx_seq_one_letter_code
_entity_poly.pdbx_strand_id
1 'polypeptide(L)'
;EGDNADDLVLCQAASDFGVRMISRSAQTVAVRYIDSTDTQKEDVEYEILCLLPFDSSRKRMSIIVRTNDKIYLYIKGAETSIWPNLSEYN
;
A
#
# COMPACT_ATOMS: atom_id res chain seq x y z
N GLU A 1 11.44 -1.32 -0.64
CA GLU A 1 11.05 -2.62 -1.22
C GLU A 1 10.68 -3.56 -0.07
N GLY A 2 9.91 -4.63 -0.33
CA GLY A 2 9.26 -5.46 0.69
C GLY A 2 10.19 -6.50 1.34
N ASP A 3 9.80 -6.97 2.53
CA ASP A 3 10.63 -7.85 3.36
C ASP A 3 10.50 -9.36 3.01
N ASN A 4 9.59 -9.71 2.07
CA ASN A 4 9.33 -11.09 1.63
C ASN A 4 9.07 -11.15 0.11
N ALA A 5 9.26 -12.32 -0.50
CA ALA A 5 9.06 -12.60 -1.92
C ALA A 5 7.69 -12.15 -2.44
N ASP A 6 6.61 -12.42 -1.70
CA ASP A 6 5.25 -12.02 -2.09
C ASP A 6 5.14 -10.49 -2.24
N ASP A 7 5.80 -9.74 -1.36
CA ASP A 7 5.75 -8.28 -1.36
C ASP A 7 6.55 -7.70 -2.52
N LEU A 8 7.67 -8.33 -2.87
CA LEU A 8 8.46 -7.96 -4.03
C LEU A 8 7.68 -8.20 -5.33
N VAL A 9 7.01 -9.35 -5.47
CA VAL A 9 6.20 -9.67 -6.65
C VAL A 9 5.03 -8.69 -6.78
N LEU A 10 4.34 -8.35 -5.68
CA LEU A 10 3.26 -7.37 -5.70
C LEU A 10 3.75 -5.98 -6.09
N CYS A 11 4.90 -5.53 -5.55
CA CYS A 11 5.49 -4.25 -5.93
C CYS A 11 5.95 -4.22 -7.40
N GLN A 12 6.50 -5.34 -7.90
CA GLN A 12 6.89 -5.46 -9.30
C GLN A 12 5.67 -5.35 -10.22
N ALA A 13 4.62 -6.14 -9.95
CA ALA A 13 3.39 -6.08 -10.72
C ALA A 13 2.79 -4.67 -10.71
N ALA A 14 2.71 -4.01 -9.54
CA ALA A 14 2.24 -2.63 -9.46
C ALA A 14 3.06 -1.67 -10.34
N SER A 15 4.40 -1.82 -10.35
CA SER A 15 5.28 -1.03 -11.21
C SER A 15 5.06 -1.30 -12.69
N ASP A 16 4.79 -2.55 -13.08
CA ASP A 16 4.47 -2.92 -14.47
C ASP A 16 3.14 -2.29 -14.94
N PHE A 17 2.23 -2.01 -14.00
CA PHE A 17 0.97 -1.29 -14.23
C PHE A 17 1.06 0.22 -13.95
N GLY A 18 2.27 0.80 -13.92
CA GLY A 18 2.46 2.25 -13.80
C GLY A 18 2.34 2.82 -12.39
N VAL A 19 2.31 1.98 -11.34
CA VAL A 19 2.31 2.42 -9.94
C VAL A 19 3.63 2.01 -9.28
N ARG A 20 4.58 2.94 -9.19
CA ARG A 20 5.94 2.65 -8.72
C ARG A 20 6.26 3.37 -7.43
N MET A 21 6.69 2.63 -6.42
CA MET A 21 7.30 3.24 -5.23
C MET A 21 8.67 3.82 -5.59
N ILE A 22 8.86 5.11 -5.36
CA ILE A 22 10.10 5.84 -5.67
C ILE A 22 11.03 5.89 -4.47
N SER A 23 10.48 6.13 -3.28
CA SER A 23 11.25 6.19 -2.05
C SER A 23 10.39 5.82 -0.85
N ARG A 24 11.06 5.40 0.22
CA ARG A 24 10.44 5.11 1.52
C ARG A 24 11.39 5.54 2.62
N SER A 25 10.87 6.25 3.59
CA SER A 25 11.51 6.54 4.87
C SER A 25 10.70 5.88 6.01
N ALA A 26 11.10 6.12 7.25
CA ALA A 26 10.32 5.68 8.41
C ALA A 26 8.96 6.42 8.52
N GLN A 27 8.85 7.60 7.92
CA GLN A 27 7.72 8.53 8.09
C GLN A 27 6.97 8.81 6.78
N THR A 28 7.55 8.48 5.62
CA THR A 28 6.97 8.81 4.32
C THR A 28 7.18 7.71 3.29
N VAL A 29 6.27 7.64 2.31
CA VAL A 29 6.42 6.86 1.07
C VAL A 29 6.08 7.76 -0.10
N ALA A 30 6.95 7.81 -1.11
CA ALA A 30 6.66 8.46 -2.39
C ALA A 30 6.29 7.41 -3.44
N VAL A 31 5.13 7.58 -4.08
CA VAL A 31 4.64 6.72 -5.15
C VAL A 31 4.45 7.55 -6.41
N ARG A 32 5.00 7.07 -7.52
CA ARG A 32 4.79 7.62 -8.85
C ARG A 32 3.68 6.87 -9.56
N TYR A 33 2.68 7.60 -10.00
CA TYR A 33 1.65 7.14 -10.92
C TYR A 33 2.03 7.55 -12.34
N ILE A 34 2.00 6.59 -13.25
CA ILE A 34 2.32 6.74 -14.67
C ILE A 34 1.06 6.38 -15.45
N ASP A 35 0.64 7.25 -16.37
CA ASP A 35 -0.48 6.97 -17.26
C ASP A 35 -0.16 5.83 -18.25
N SER A 36 -1.18 5.28 -18.89
CA SER A 36 -1.02 4.17 -19.84
C SER A 36 -0.21 4.55 -21.09
N THR A 37 0.03 5.85 -21.32
CA THR A 37 0.79 6.39 -22.45
C THR A 37 2.24 6.76 -22.07
N ASP A 38 2.65 6.58 -20.82
CA ASP A 38 3.95 6.97 -20.25
C ASP A 38 4.31 8.46 -20.46
N THR A 39 3.28 9.30 -20.64
CA THR A 39 3.41 10.73 -20.91
C THR A 39 3.20 11.60 -19.67
N GLN A 40 2.34 11.15 -18.75
CA GLN A 40 2.06 11.87 -17.52
C GLN A 40 2.55 11.07 -16.32
N LYS A 41 3.23 11.79 -15.42
CA LYS A 41 3.83 11.24 -14.20
C LYS A 41 3.43 12.14 -13.04
N GLU A 42 2.82 11.54 -12.03
CA GLU A 42 2.44 12.23 -10.80
C GLU A 42 3.11 11.54 -9.61
N ASP A 43 3.86 12.31 -8.83
CA ASP A 43 4.46 11.84 -7.59
C ASP A 43 3.55 12.23 -6.41
N VAL A 44 3.06 11.23 -5.70
CA VAL A 44 2.24 11.40 -4.51
C VAL A 44 3.03 10.96 -3.29
N GLU A 45 3.15 11.86 -2.31
CA GLU A 45 3.72 11.53 -1.01
C GLU A 45 2.62 11.12 -0.02
N TYR A 46 2.93 10.07 0.74
CA TYR A 46 2.11 9.54 1.81
C TYR A 46 2.89 9.64 3.12
N GLU A 47 2.33 10.33 4.10
CA GLU A 47 2.82 10.32 5.48
C GLU A 47 2.39 9.01 6.16
N ILE A 48 3.32 8.27 6.75
CA ILE A 48 3.06 7.06 7.52
C ILE A 48 2.68 7.46 8.94
N LEU A 49 1.42 7.23 9.32
CA LEU A 49 0.94 7.48 10.68
C LEU A 49 1.15 6.28 11.60
N CYS A 50 0.99 5.07 11.06
CA CYS A 50 1.17 3.85 11.82
C CYS A 50 1.48 2.68 10.89
N LEU A 51 2.48 1.88 11.23
CA LEU A 51 2.74 0.60 10.60
C LEU A 51 2.45 -0.52 11.59
N LEU A 52 1.52 -1.40 11.24
CA LEU A 52 1.22 -2.62 11.98
C LEU A 52 1.78 -3.79 11.16
N PRO A 53 2.97 -4.32 11.51
CA PRO A 53 3.62 -5.38 10.74
C PRO A 53 2.76 -6.66 10.71
N PHE A 54 3.15 -7.62 9.88
CA PHE A 54 2.47 -8.90 9.85
C PHE A 54 2.51 -9.57 11.23
N ASP A 55 1.35 -10.04 11.67
CA ASP A 55 1.20 -10.79 12.91
C ASP A 55 0.48 -12.10 12.61
N SER A 56 1.03 -13.22 13.09
CA SER A 56 0.51 -14.57 12.79
C SER A 56 -0.86 -14.82 13.41
N SER A 57 -1.18 -14.18 14.54
CA SER A 57 -2.50 -14.28 15.17
C SER A 57 -3.56 -13.55 14.35
N ARG A 58 -3.22 -12.36 13.84
CA ARG A 58 -4.09 -11.55 12.98
C ARG A 58 -4.10 -12.02 11.53
N LYS A 59 -3.07 -12.73 11.04
CA LYS A 59 -2.89 -13.18 9.64
C LYS A 59 -2.97 -12.03 8.60
N ARG A 60 -2.56 -10.83 8.98
CA ARG A 60 -2.56 -9.63 8.12
C ARG A 60 -1.51 -8.63 8.58
N MET A 61 -1.13 -7.74 7.67
CA MET A 61 -0.43 -6.50 7.97
C MET A 61 -1.27 -5.30 7.52
N SER A 62 -1.05 -4.15 8.15
CA SER A 62 -1.76 -2.93 7.80
C SER A 62 -0.90 -1.70 8.00
N ILE A 63 -1.21 -0.65 7.24
CA ILE A 63 -0.55 0.64 7.31
C ILE A 63 -1.61 1.74 7.29
N ILE A 64 -1.46 2.72 8.17
CA ILE A 64 -2.26 3.94 8.20
C ILE A 64 -1.41 5.05 7.61
N VAL A 65 -1.92 5.69 6.56
CA VAL A 65 -1.23 6.78 5.86
C VAL A 65 -2.11 8.01 5.73
N ARG A 66 -1.50 9.17 5.56
CA ARG A 66 -2.18 10.43 5.22
C ARG A 66 -1.66 10.97 3.89
N THR A 67 -2.57 11.43 3.05
CA THR A 67 -2.27 12.23 1.85
C THR A 67 -3.48 13.10 1.52
N ASN A 68 -3.27 14.30 0.96
CA ASN A 68 -4.35 15.23 0.58
C ASN A 68 -5.41 15.44 1.68
N ASP A 69 -4.97 15.67 2.92
CA ASP A 69 -5.81 15.83 4.13
C ASP A 69 -6.75 14.66 4.45
N LYS A 70 -6.54 13.50 3.82
CA LYS A 70 -7.32 12.28 4.04
C LYS A 70 -6.45 11.18 4.67
N ILE A 71 -7.05 10.41 5.55
CA ILE A 71 -6.42 9.27 6.22
C ILE A 71 -6.93 7.98 5.59
N TYR A 72 -6.01 7.09 5.24
CA TYR A 72 -6.29 5.80 4.62
C TYR A 72 -5.72 4.67 5.47
N LEU A 73 -6.46 3.57 5.57
CA LEU A 73 -6.01 2.30 6.12
C LEU A 73 -5.89 1.30 4.98
N TYR A 74 -4.67 0.86 4.67
CA TYR A 74 -4.41 -0.24 3.73
C TYR A 74 -4.11 -1.52 4.50
N ILE A 75 -4.68 -2.63 4.05
CA ILE A 75 -4.54 -3.95 4.68
C ILE A 75 -4.21 -4.99 3.60
N LYS A 76 -3.25 -5.87 3.89
CA LYS A 76 -3.06 -7.11 3.13
C LYS A 76 -2.94 -8.31 4.07
N GLY A 77 -3.54 -9.43 3.71
CA GLY A 77 -3.60 -10.62 4.56
C GLY A 77 -4.61 -11.65 4.07
N ALA A 78 -4.83 -12.68 4.88
CA ALA A 78 -5.75 -13.77 4.54
C ALA A 78 -7.21 -13.29 4.51
N GLU A 79 -7.98 -13.81 3.55
CA GLU A 79 -9.42 -13.53 3.40
C GLU A 79 -10.17 -13.74 4.72
N THR A 80 -9.93 -14.87 5.39
CA THR A 80 -10.50 -15.22 6.70
C THR A 80 -10.27 -14.18 7.79
N SER A 81 -9.23 -13.34 7.67
CA SER A 81 -8.97 -12.24 8.58
C SER A 81 -9.63 -10.93 8.15
N ILE A 82 -9.75 -10.70 6.84
CA ILE A 82 -10.23 -9.41 6.30
C ILE A 82 -11.75 -9.41 6.15
N TRP A 83 -12.34 -10.45 5.55
CA TRP A 83 -13.76 -10.51 5.18
C TRP A 83 -14.73 -10.18 6.31
N PRO A 84 -14.56 -10.71 7.53
CA PRO A 84 -15.47 -10.42 8.64
C PRO A 84 -15.50 -8.96 9.10
N ASN A 85 -14.51 -8.15 8.68
CA ASN A 85 -14.37 -6.75 9.07
C ASN A 85 -14.80 -5.78 7.94
N LEU A 86 -15.28 -6.30 6.82
CA LEU A 86 -15.81 -5.47 5.74
C LEU A 86 -17.23 -5.03 6.10
N SER A 87 -17.53 -3.75 5.87
CA SER A 87 -18.91 -3.28 5.93
C SER A 87 -19.72 -3.97 4.82
N GLU A 88 -20.97 -4.31 5.11
CA GLU A 88 -21.91 -4.70 4.05
C GLU A 88 -22.00 -3.57 3.02
N TYR A 89 -22.02 -3.93 1.74
CA TYR A 89 -22.21 -2.98 0.66
C TYR A 89 -23.67 -2.51 0.72
N ASN A 90 -23.89 -1.29 1.19
CA ASN A 90 -25.21 -0.62 1.13
C ASN A 90 -25.47 -0.09 -0.27
#